data_AF-A0A956KDH4-F1
#
_entry.id   AF-A0A956KDH4-F1
#
_cell.length_a   1.000
_cell.length_b   1.000
_cell.length_c   1.000
_cell.angle_alpha   90.00
_cell.angle_beta   90.00
_cell.angle_gamma   90.00
#
_symmetry.space_group_name_H-M   'P 1'
#
loop_
_entity.id
_entity.type
_entity.pdbx_description
1 polymer ?
#
loop_
_entity_poly.entity_id
_entity_poly.type
_entity_poly.pdbx_seq_one_letter_code
_entity_poly.pdbx_strand_id
1 'polypeptide(L)'
;MVEKSYLWVANTDQGSISKVNTLTVVEEARYRSGPSGGTESPSRTAVSADGRFVVVSNRGTGRSTMIAANEADCVDKNGNNTIDTSTSPADLRNWNGPDDWEDECIVWSTLLPSQPGEFGAGPRGMTWTLGTWDYDQCKFVDPKVWIGYRPATNVAHMARLDGLTGVVEDTVEINPWNIGQVSWGPYGAALDGQQNVWFTGLRGALYKIDTQALTYQFWTAPGDSQFYGMTVDPEGRAWTAANCGPVYRFDPQNETFAPVTGTEGGCWRGIGADTMGQVWAASNGQCGVSQIDRETATQIQFHTLDPCSTPVGVSVDIEGYVWIVDQGQGAWKIDPADPNNKQFLPIANNHYTYSDMTGGQVANIIIQ
;
A
#
# COMPACT_ATOMS: atom_id res chain seq x y z
N MET A 1 -1.08 22.27 9.54
CA MET A 1 0.15 22.44 8.75
C MET A 1 0.73 21.04 8.66
N VAL A 2 0.69 20.39 7.49
CA VAL A 2 1.27 19.04 7.35
C VAL A 2 2.77 19.23 7.36
N GLU A 3 3.38 19.15 8.53
CA GLU A 3 4.78 19.59 8.68
C GLU A 3 5.73 18.62 7.97
N LYS A 4 5.35 17.36 7.74
CA LYS A 4 6.12 16.34 7.02
C LYS A 4 5.22 15.33 6.31
N SER A 5 5.45 15.11 5.01
CA SER A 5 4.87 14.03 4.20
C SER A 5 6.00 13.09 3.76
N TYR A 6 5.74 11.78 3.76
CA TYR A 6 6.75 10.76 3.56
C TYR A 6 6.32 9.69 2.56
N LEU A 7 7.23 9.32 1.66
CA LEU A 7 7.17 8.09 0.88
C LEU A 7 7.88 6.98 1.65
N TRP A 8 7.24 5.81 1.72
CA TRP A 8 7.79 4.62 2.37
C TRP A 8 8.03 3.48 1.39
N VAL A 9 9.31 3.18 1.13
CA VAL A 9 9.73 2.19 0.12
C VAL A 9 10.22 0.92 0.79
N ALA A 10 9.55 -0.21 0.54
CA ALA A 10 9.94 -1.52 1.03
C ALA A 10 11.15 -2.08 0.25
N ASN A 11 12.30 -2.20 0.94
CA ASN A 11 13.52 -2.83 0.44
C ASN A 11 13.39 -4.35 0.60
N THR A 12 12.85 -5.01 -0.43
CA THR A 12 12.40 -6.40 -0.41
C THR A 12 13.50 -7.38 -0.05
N ASP A 13 14.67 -7.22 -0.63
CA ASP A 13 15.81 -8.12 -0.46
C ASP A 13 16.60 -7.83 0.82
N GLN A 14 16.36 -6.68 1.46
CA GLN A 14 17.07 -6.25 2.66
C GLN A 14 16.27 -6.45 3.95
N GLY A 15 14.94 -6.59 3.86
CA GLY A 15 14.08 -6.68 5.05
C GLY A 15 13.98 -5.35 5.79
N SER A 16 13.95 -4.25 5.04
CA SER A 16 13.92 -2.92 5.59
C SER A 16 12.98 -2.02 4.79
N ILE A 17 12.75 -0.82 5.30
CA ILE A 17 11.90 0.19 4.68
C ILE A 17 12.58 1.55 4.75
N SER A 18 12.64 2.21 3.60
CA SER A 18 13.21 3.53 3.42
C SER A 18 12.15 4.59 3.65
N LYS A 19 12.50 5.62 4.41
CA LYS A 19 11.66 6.80 4.66
C LYS A 19 12.20 7.97 3.86
N VAL A 20 11.41 8.43 2.90
CA VAL A 20 11.79 9.48 1.95
C VAL A 20 10.93 10.70 2.19
N ASN A 21 11.55 11.84 2.45
CA ASN A 21 10.85 13.11 2.55
C ASN A 21 10.32 13.53 1.18
N THR A 22 9.01 13.71 1.06
CA THR A 22 8.41 13.97 -0.26
C THR A 22 8.73 15.37 -0.78
N LEU A 23 9.04 16.32 0.09
CA LEU A 23 9.39 17.70 -0.30
C LEU A 23 10.82 17.76 -0.84
N THR A 24 11.77 17.23 -0.08
CA THR A 24 13.20 17.33 -0.41
C THR A 24 13.67 16.22 -1.36
N VAL A 25 12.88 15.15 -1.51
CA VAL A 25 13.20 13.97 -2.32
C VAL A 25 14.50 13.32 -1.84
N VAL A 26 14.63 13.20 -0.51
CA VAL A 26 15.80 12.60 0.17
C VAL A 26 15.34 11.45 1.05
N GLU A 27 16.08 10.34 1.01
CA GLU A 27 15.94 9.27 2.00
C GLU A 27 16.55 9.70 3.33
N GLU A 28 15.72 9.94 4.33
CA GLU A 28 16.13 10.48 5.65
C GLU A 28 16.47 9.38 6.65
N ALA A 29 15.88 8.19 6.52
CA ALA A 29 16.03 7.11 7.49
C ALA A 29 15.69 5.74 6.88
N ARG A 30 16.14 4.67 7.53
CA ARG A 30 15.84 3.29 7.13
C ARG A 30 15.66 2.38 8.32
N TYR A 31 14.56 1.62 8.33
CA TYR A 31 14.14 0.79 9.46
C TYR A 31 14.11 -0.68 9.06
N ARG A 32 14.49 -1.59 9.95
CA ARG A 32 14.21 -3.03 9.76
C ARG A 32 12.71 -3.25 9.83
N SER A 33 12.19 -4.10 8.96
CA SER A 33 10.76 -4.45 8.97
C SER A 33 10.46 -5.70 9.81
N GLY A 34 11.50 -6.43 10.25
CA GLY A 34 11.44 -7.58 11.16
C GLY A 34 12.83 -8.17 11.44
N PRO A 35 12.91 -9.23 12.27
CA PRO A 35 14.17 -9.82 12.73
C PRO A 35 14.97 -10.58 11.66
N SER A 36 14.33 -11.00 10.57
CA SER A 36 14.88 -12.02 9.65
C SER A 36 15.62 -11.43 8.44
N GLY A 37 15.93 -10.13 8.44
CA GLY A 37 16.56 -9.43 7.33
C GLY A 37 15.83 -9.65 6.01
N GLY A 38 16.54 -9.91 4.91
CA GLY A 38 15.94 -10.11 3.58
C GLY A 38 14.84 -11.19 3.50
N THR A 39 14.80 -12.13 4.43
CA THR A 39 13.74 -13.15 4.49
C THR A 39 12.37 -12.56 4.86
N GLU A 40 12.34 -11.42 5.57
CA GLU A 40 11.09 -10.68 5.85
C GLU A 40 10.33 -10.39 4.56
N SER A 41 11.08 -10.03 3.50
CA SER A 41 10.53 -9.76 2.18
C SER A 41 9.35 -8.76 2.24
N PRO A 42 9.58 -7.53 2.71
CA PRO A 42 8.54 -6.50 2.76
C PRO A 42 8.05 -6.19 1.34
N SER A 43 6.75 -5.89 1.17
CA SER A 43 6.20 -5.58 -0.17
C SER A 43 5.03 -4.61 -0.23
N ARG A 44 4.38 -4.36 0.89
CA ARG A 44 3.22 -3.48 0.97
C ARG A 44 3.43 -2.52 2.09
N THR A 45 3.02 -1.30 1.85
CA THR A 45 3.00 -0.24 2.83
C THR A 45 1.63 0.41 2.79
N ALA A 46 1.13 0.79 3.95
CA ALA A 46 -0.03 1.64 4.09
C ALA A 46 0.29 2.72 5.12
N VAL A 47 0.20 3.97 4.72
CA VAL A 47 0.40 5.12 5.59
C VAL A 47 -0.95 5.60 6.13
N SER A 48 -0.99 5.99 7.40
CA SER A 48 -2.20 6.53 8.04
C SER A 48 -2.62 7.84 7.37
N ALA A 49 -3.91 8.18 7.45
CA ALA A 49 -4.46 9.38 6.81
C ALA A 49 -3.80 10.69 7.28
N ASP A 50 -3.31 10.72 8.51
CA ASP A 50 -2.58 11.85 9.09
C ASP A 50 -1.07 11.81 8.83
N GLY A 51 -0.59 10.80 8.11
CA GLY A 51 0.82 10.62 7.77
C GLY A 51 1.73 10.20 8.93
N ARG A 52 1.20 9.98 10.14
CA ARG A 52 1.99 9.73 11.35
C ARG A 52 2.56 8.32 11.44
N PHE A 53 1.95 7.35 10.76
CA PHE A 53 2.36 5.95 10.86
C PHE A 53 2.37 5.29 9.49
N VAL A 54 3.34 4.41 9.27
CA VAL A 54 3.30 3.42 8.19
C VAL A 54 3.18 2.03 8.79
N VAL A 55 2.38 1.16 8.18
CA VAL A 55 2.47 -0.28 8.40
C VAL A 55 3.11 -0.91 7.17
N VAL A 56 4.02 -1.85 7.39
CA VAL A 56 4.66 -2.66 6.34
C VAL A 56 4.34 -4.13 6.53
N SER A 57 3.98 -4.81 5.44
CA SER A 57 3.74 -6.27 5.44
C SER A 57 4.94 -7.06 4.91
N ASN A 58 5.43 -7.97 5.74
CA ASN A 58 6.53 -8.91 5.49
C ASN A 58 5.96 -10.25 5.03
N ARG A 59 5.87 -10.42 3.70
CA ARG A 59 5.19 -11.57 3.09
C ARG A 59 5.95 -12.88 3.26
N GLY A 60 7.24 -12.83 3.58
CA GLY A 60 8.08 -14.02 3.76
C GLY A 60 7.94 -14.65 5.15
N THR A 61 7.62 -13.84 6.16
CA THR A 61 7.62 -14.26 7.58
C THR A 61 6.22 -14.23 8.22
N GLY A 62 5.23 -13.65 7.55
CA GLY A 62 3.87 -13.54 8.11
C GLY A 62 3.68 -12.31 9.00
N ARG A 63 4.67 -11.42 9.09
CA ARG A 63 4.70 -10.31 10.05
C ARG A 63 4.23 -9.00 9.41
N SER A 64 3.58 -8.16 10.19
CA SER A 64 3.34 -6.76 9.84
C SER A 64 3.91 -5.86 10.94
N THR A 65 4.53 -4.75 10.56
CA THR A 65 5.26 -3.88 11.49
C THR A 65 4.84 -2.44 11.27
N MET A 66 4.58 -1.71 12.35
CA MET A 66 4.29 -0.29 12.32
C MET A 66 5.52 0.54 12.69
N ILE A 67 5.73 1.62 11.95
CA ILE A 67 6.78 2.60 12.19
C ILE A 67 6.15 3.99 12.26
N ALA A 68 6.50 4.74 13.29
CA ALA A 68 6.18 6.14 13.46
C ALA A 68 6.99 7.01 12.49
N ALA A 69 6.33 7.98 11.86
CA ALA A 69 6.93 8.90 10.93
C ALA A 69 7.67 10.05 11.63
N ASN A 70 7.34 10.38 12.88
CA ASN A 70 7.94 11.48 13.61
C ASN A 70 8.38 11.03 15.00
N GLU A 71 9.49 11.59 15.51
CA GLU A 71 10.01 11.29 16.85
C GLU A 71 8.96 11.50 17.96
N ALA A 72 8.06 12.48 17.79
CA ALA A 72 6.97 12.75 18.73
C ALA A 72 5.96 11.59 18.87
N ASP A 73 5.95 10.67 17.90
CA ASP A 73 5.08 9.49 17.85
C ASP A 73 5.82 8.21 18.28
N CYS A 74 7.12 8.31 18.55
CA CYS A 74 7.97 7.22 19.00
C CYS A 74 7.94 7.09 20.53
N VAL A 75 8.38 5.93 21.03
CA VAL A 75 8.38 5.64 22.47
C VAL A 75 9.81 5.45 22.92
N ASP A 76 10.28 6.28 23.87
CA ASP A 76 11.54 6.06 24.59
C ASP A 76 11.39 4.78 25.45
N LYS A 77 11.90 3.67 24.93
CA LYS A 77 11.76 2.33 25.51
C LYS A 77 12.81 2.08 26.56
N ASN A 78 13.98 2.70 26.43
CA ASN A 78 15.10 2.50 27.33
C ASN A 78 15.16 3.54 28.48
N GLY A 79 14.32 4.58 28.42
CA GLY A 79 14.16 5.61 29.45
C GLY A 79 15.33 6.59 29.53
N ASN A 80 16.07 6.78 28.45
CA ASN A 80 17.25 7.66 28.42
C ASN A 80 16.92 9.14 28.14
N ASN A 81 15.65 9.48 27.93
CA ASN A 81 15.11 10.80 27.58
C ASN A 81 15.49 11.29 26.17
N THR A 82 15.84 10.38 25.26
CA THR A 82 16.09 10.67 23.85
C THR A 82 15.44 9.59 22.99
N ILE A 83 14.94 9.96 21.81
CA ILE A 83 14.40 8.97 20.87
C ILE A 83 15.56 8.36 20.07
N ASP A 84 15.78 7.08 20.33
CA ASP A 84 16.79 6.25 19.71
C ASP A 84 16.28 5.68 18.38
N THR A 85 16.37 6.49 17.31
CA THR A 85 15.87 6.11 15.98
C THR A 85 16.86 6.32 14.84
N SER A 86 16.62 5.69 13.70
CA SER A 86 17.38 5.83 12.46
C SER A 86 17.43 7.28 11.97
N THR A 87 18.62 7.84 11.75
CA THR A 87 18.81 9.21 11.24
C THR A 87 19.42 9.28 9.83
N SER A 88 19.62 8.13 9.17
CA SER A 88 20.13 8.08 7.79
C SER A 88 19.86 6.71 7.15
N PRO A 89 19.98 6.57 5.82
CA PRO A 89 19.84 5.27 5.14
C PRO A 89 20.85 4.20 5.61
N ALA A 90 22.02 4.62 6.12
CA ALA A 90 23.06 3.73 6.62
C ALA A 90 22.87 3.36 8.10
N ASP A 91 22.03 4.09 8.82
CA ASP A 91 21.72 3.87 10.24
C ASP A 91 20.60 2.83 10.37
N LEU A 92 20.95 1.56 10.12
CA LEU A 92 20.02 0.43 10.23
C LEU A 92 20.21 -0.28 11.57
N ARG A 93 19.47 0.18 12.58
CA ARG A 93 19.49 -0.34 13.96
C ARG A 93 19.11 -1.82 14.06
N ASN A 94 19.56 -2.52 15.11
CA ASN A 94 19.38 -3.97 15.21
C ASN A 94 17.96 -4.37 15.60
N TRP A 95 17.62 -5.60 15.22
CA TRP A 95 16.43 -6.29 15.67
C TRP A 95 16.90 -7.60 16.31
N ASN A 96 16.86 -7.65 17.63
CA ASN A 96 17.57 -8.64 18.46
C ASN A 96 16.73 -9.91 18.73
N GLY A 97 15.41 -9.83 18.61
CA GLY A 97 14.51 -10.96 18.78
C GLY A 97 13.08 -10.64 18.31
N PRO A 98 12.14 -11.61 18.31
CA PRO A 98 10.80 -11.40 17.78
C PRO A 98 10.08 -10.14 18.26
N ASP A 99 10.29 -9.77 19.53
CA ASP A 99 9.69 -8.61 20.20
C ASP A 99 10.76 -7.68 20.84
N ASP A 100 11.98 -7.69 20.31
CA ASP A 100 13.12 -6.91 20.82
C ASP A 100 13.87 -6.24 19.65
N TRP A 101 13.81 -4.91 19.60
CA TRP A 101 14.43 -4.09 18.55
C TRP A 101 14.89 -2.74 19.10
N GLU A 102 15.99 -2.24 18.55
CA GLU A 102 16.68 -1.03 19.03
C GLU A 102 16.03 0.27 18.55
N ASP A 103 15.30 0.26 17.42
CA ASP A 103 14.70 1.48 16.89
C ASP A 103 13.38 1.83 17.60
N GLU A 104 13.39 2.94 18.31
CA GLU A 104 12.28 3.38 19.16
C GLU A 104 11.07 3.91 18.39
N CYS A 105 11.22 4.16 17.09
CA CYS A 105 10.11 4.54 16.21
C CYS A 105 9.37 3.33 15.62
N ILE A 106 9.87 2.10 15.80
CA ILE A 106 9.05 0.91 15.54
C ILE A 106 8.07 0.75 16.71
N VAL A 107 6.78 0.96 16.42
CA VAL A 107 5.69 1.03 17.41
C VAL A 107 5.25 -0.36 17.84
N TRP A 108 4.95 -1.22 16.87
CA TRP A 108 4.55 -2.60 17.12
C TRP A 108 4.94 -3.51 15.95
N SER A 109 4.98 -4.81 16.20
CA SER A 109 5.19 -5.81 15.17
C SER A 109 4.37 -7.07 15.48
N THR A 110 3.40 -7.37 14.61
CA THR A 110 2.45 -8.46 14.80
C THR A 110 2.77 -9.61 13.86
N LEU A 111 2.97 -10.81 14.41
CA LEU A 111 3.01 -12.05 13.63
C LEU A 111 1.58 -12.52 13.34
N LEU A 112 1.15 -12.44 12.09
CA LEU A 112 -0.17 -12.91 11.67
C LEU A 112 -0.15 -14.43 11.52
N PRO A 113 -1.28 -15.13 11.77
CA PRO A 113 -1.37 -16.59 11.67
C PRO A 113 -1.48 -17.03 10.20
N SER A 114 -0.59 -16.52 9.33
CA SER A 114 -0.49 -16.97 7.95
C SER A 114 0.11 -18.38 7.88
N GLN A 115 -0.33 -19.17 6.90
CA GLN A 115 0.11 -20.55 6.70
C GLN A 115 1.66 -20.66 6.69
N PRO A 116 2.26 -21.30 7.71
CA PRO A 116 3.72 -21.31 7.87
C PRO A 116 4.44 -21.94 6.69
N GLY A 117 5.57 -21.35 6.28
CA GLY A 117 6.40 -21.85 5.18
C GLY A 117 5.84 -21.60 3.77
N GLU A 118 4.62 -21.06 3.65
CA GLU A 118 4.03 -20.70 2.36
C GLU A 118 4.23 -19.21 2.06
N PHE A 119 5.22 -18.89 1.23
CA PHE A 119 5.50 -17.50 0.81
C PHE A 119 4.26 -16.76 0.26
N GLY A 120 3.39 -17.45 -0.48
CA GLY A 120 2.15 -16.89 -1.01
C GLY A 120 1.10 -16.58 0.06
N ALA A 121 1.19 -17.19 1.24
CA ALA A 121 0.23 -17.01 2.32
C ALA A 121 0.46 -15.74 3.15
N GLY A 122 1.69 -15.21 3.17
CA GLY A 122 2.03 -14.04 3.99
C GLY A 122 1.24 -12.77 3.65
N PRO A 123 1.23 -11.78 4.56
CA PRO A 123 0.41 -10.59 4.46
C PRO A 123 0.79 -9.74 3.25
N ARG A 124 -0.24 -9.25 2.56
CA ARG A 124 -0.10 -8.38 1.38
C ARG A 124 -1.10 -7.24 1.44
N GLY A 125 -2.24 -7.36 0.75
CA GLY A 125 -3.19 -6.27 0.57
C GLY A 125 -3.46 -5.58 1.91
N MET A 126 -3.26 -4.27 1.97
CA MET A 126 -3.39 -3.53 3.21
C MET A 126 -3.83 -2.10 2.99
N THR A 127 -4.59 -1.57 3.93
CA THR A 127 -5.04 -0.18 3.96
C THR A 127 -5.41 0.22 5.39
N TRP A 128 -5.51 1.51 5.64
CA TRP A 128 -6.04 2.05 6.88
C TRP A 128 -7.53 2.30 6.75
N THR A 129 -8.22 2.32 7.89
CA THR A 129 -9.49 3.01 8.10
C THR A 129 -9.24 4.22 8.97
N LEU A 130 -10.12 5.23 8.87
CA LEU A 130 -9.99 6.45 9.66
C LEU A 130 -10.36 6.20 11.12
N GLY A 131 -11.28 5.27 11.36
CA GLY A 131 -11.87 5.03 12.67
C GLY A 131 -13.15 5.85 12.84
N THR A 132 -13.38 6.35 14.04
CA THR A 132 -14.60 7.10 14.39
C THR A 132 -14.30 8.59 14.50
N TRP A 133 -15.18 9.45 13.96
CA TRP A 133 -15.05 10.88 14.15
C TRP A 133 -15.39 11.27 15.59
N ASP A 134 -14.44 11.89 16.29
CA ASP A 134 -14.62 12.46 17.63
C ASP A 134 -14.89 13.97 17.50
N TYR A 135 -16.08 14.40 17.91
CA TYR A 135 -16.53 15.78 17.82
C TYR A 135 -15.86 16.71 18.84
N ASP A 136 -15.39 16.19 19.97
CA ASP A 136 -14.71 16.98 21.01
C ASP A 136 -13.26 17.25 20.62
N GLN A 137 -12.62 16.27 19.96
CA GLN A 137 -11.24 16.35 19.51
C GLN A 137 -11.10 16.87 18.06
N CYS A 138 -12.21 17.00 17.33
CA CYS A 138 -12.26 17.39 15.92
C CYS A 138 -11.31 16.58 15.03
N LYS A 139 -11.25 15.27 15.28
CA LYS A 139 -10.39 14.35 14.53
C LYS A 139 -10.97 12.94 14.54
N PHE A 140 -10.52 12.12 13.60
CA PHE A 140 -10.75 10.69 13.69
C PHE A 140 -9.91 10.08 14.82
N VAL A 141 -10.53 9.17 15.56
CA VAL A 141 -9.94 8.38 16.64
C VAL A 141 -10.15 6.90 16.37
N ASP A 142 -9.36 6.05 17.02
CA ASP A 142 -9.46 4.60 16.87
C ASP A 142 -9.27 4.10 15.42
N PRO A 143 -8.22 4.55 14.70
CA PRO A 143 -7.96 4.10 13.34
C PRO A 143 -7.61 2.60 13.34
N LYS A 144 -8.08 1.87 12.33
CA LYS A 144 -7.79 0.43 12.18
C LYS A 144 -6.97 0.17 10.93
N VAL A 145 -6.21 -0.92 10.94
CA VAL A 145 -5.45 -1.40 9.78
C VAL A 145 -6.08 -2.69 9.30
N TRP A 146 -6.39 -2.77 8.01
CA TRP A 146 -6.87 -4.00 7.39
C TRP A 146 -5.75 -4.68 6.63
N ILE A 147 -5.57 -5.98 6.85
CA ILE A 147 -4.48 -6.77 6.25
C ILE A 147 -5.01 -8.10 5.73
N GLY A 148 -4.69 -8.39 4.48
CA GLY A 148 -5.02 -9.64 3.80
C GLY A 148 -3.89 -10.67 3.89
N TYR A 149 -4.20 -11.89 4.33
CA TYR A 149 -3.28 -13.05 4.33
C TYR A 149 -4.06 -14.36 4.14
N ARG A 150 -3.36 -15.50 4.05
CA ARG A 150 -4.01 -16.83 4.09
C ARG A 150 -3.59 -17.60 5.34
N PRO A 151 -4.53 -18.09 6.16
CA PRO A 151 -4.20 -18.96 7.29
C PRO A 151 -4.02 -20.43 6.88
N ALA A 152 -4.59 -20.84 5.75
CA ALA A 152 -4.61 -22.22 5.28
C ALA A 152 -4.82 -22.27 3.74
N THR A 153 -4.71 -23.47 3.16
CA THR A 153 -5.06 -23.69 1.75
C THR A 153 -6.52 -23.33 1.47
N ASN A 154 -6.78 -22.58 0.39
CA ASN A 154 -8.11 -22.14 -0.03
C ASN A 154 -8.89 -21.32 1.02
N VAL A 155 -8.22 -20.73 2.00
CA VAL A 155 -8.83 -19.80 2.95
C VAL A 155 -8.07 -18.48 2.88
N ALA A 156 -8.79 -17.37 2.83
CA ALA A 156 -8.23 -16.03 2.96
C ALA A 156 -8.84 -15.31 4.15
N HIS A 157 -8.03 -14.54 4.84
CA HIS A 157 -8.43 -13.66 5.94
C HIS A 157 -8.21 -12.22 5.53
N MET A 158 -9.23 -11.39 5.70
CA MET A 158 -9.14 -9.94 5.74
C MET A 158 -9.25 -9.54 7.22
N ALA A 159 -8.12 -9.37 7.88
CA ALA A 159 -8.07 -9.10 9.30
C ALA A 159 -8.07 -7.60 9.59
N ARG A 160 -8.86 -7.19 10.57
CA ARG A 160 -8.88 -5.85 11.15
C ARG A 160 -7.99 -5.85 12.40
N LEU A 161 -6.99 -4.99 12.39
CA LEU A 161 -6.11 -4.76 13.53
C LEU A 161 -6.38 -3.38 14.11
N ASP A 162 -6.29 -3.28 15.43
CA ASP A 162 -6.15 -1.99 16.08
C ASP A 162 -4.92 -1.27 15.54
N GLY A 163 -5.09 -0.02 15.11
CA GLY A 163 -4.02 0.72 14.44
C GLY A 163 -2.83 1.00 15.36
N LEU A 164 -3.05 1.29 16.64
CA LEU A 164 -1.98 1.73 17.53
C LEU A 164 -1.28 0.58 18.26
N THR A 165 -1.94 -0.57 18.39
CA THR A 165 -1.40 -1.72 19.13
C THR A 165 -1.07 -2.92 18.23
N GLY A 166 -1.60 -2.97 17.00
CA GLY A 166 -1.42 -4.10 16.09
C GLY A 166 -2.15 -5.37 16.51
N VAL A 167 -3.02 -5.30 17.53
CA VAL A 167 -3.85 -6.43 17.99
C VAL A 167 -4.90 -6.74 16.93
N VAL A 168 -5.03 -8.01 16.53
CA VAL A 168 -6.12 -8.46 15.66
C VAL A 168 -7.43 -8.44 16.44
N GLU A 169 -8.39 -7.63 15.98
CA GLU A 169 -9.69 -7.46 16.61
C GLU A 169 -10.73 -8.37 15.96
N ASP A 170 -10.74 -8.40 14.62
CA ASP A 170 -11.73 -9.14 13.83
C ASP A 170 -11.11 -9.70 12.56
N THR A 171 -11.81 -10.64 11.95
CA THR A 171 -11.41 -11.22 10.67
C THR A 171 -12.63 -11.59 9.85
N VAL A 172 -12.65 -11.14 8.60
CA VAL A 172 -13.58 -11.65 7.60
C VAL A 172 -12.90 -12.81 6.87
N GLU A 173 -13.46 -14.01 7.01
CA GLU A 173 -12.98 -15.22 6.33
C GLU A 173 -13.66 -15.35 4.96
N ILE A 174 -12.86 -15.61 3.93
CA ILE A 174 -13.35 -16.05 2.63
C ILE A 174 -12.95 -17.49 2.40
N ASN A 175 -13.97 -18.35 2.39
CA ASN A 175 -13.83 -19.79 2.25
C ASN A 175 -15.01 -20.35 1.42
N PRO A 176 -14.77 -20.88 0.22
CA PRO A 176 -13.45 -21.12 -0.37
C PRO A 176 -12.85 -19.86 -1.03
N TRP A 177 -11.56 -19.60 -0.78
CA TRP A 177 -10.71 -18.72 -1.58
C TRP A 177 -10.29 -19.46 -2.86
N ASN A 178 -11.13 -19.36 -3.91
CA ASN A 178 -11.03 -20.20 -5.10
C ASN A 178 -10.99 -19.45 -6.45
N ILE A 179 -10.82 -18.12 -6.44
CA ILE A 179 -10.79 -17.29 -7.67
C ILE A 179 -9.40 -16.69 -7.89
N GLY A 180 -8.79 -16.98 -9.04
CA GLY A 180 -7.46 -16.49 -9.42
C GLY A 180 -6.31 -17.38 -8.91
N GLN A 181 -5.19 -16.77 -8.53
CA GLN A 181 -4.04 -17.49 -7.97
C GLN A 181 -4.18 -17.69 -6.46
N VAL A 182 -4.93 -18.73 -6.09
CA VAL A 182 -5.38 -18.99 -4.71
C VAL A 182 -4.29 -19.45 -3.73
N SER A 183 -3.09 -19.73 -4.23
CA SER A 183 -1.89 -19.92 -3.39
C SER A 183 -1.37 -18.59 -2.84
N TRP A 184 -1.91 -17.46 -3.28
CA TRP A 184 -1.61 -16.12 -2.80
C TRP A 184 -2.78 -15.57 -1.97
N GLY A 185 -2.48 -14.86 -0.89
CA GLY A 185 -3.48 -14.11 -0.12
C GLY A 185 -4.03 -12.90 -0.86
N PRO A 186 -5.02 -12.20 -0.25
CA PRO A 186 -5.51 -10.93 -0.76
C PRO A 186 -4.33 -9.96 -1.00
N TYR A 187 -4.33 -9.31 -2.16
CA TYR A 187 -3.11 -8.89 -2.83
C TYR A 187 -2.93 -7.37 -2.92
N GLY A 188 -4.01 -6.66 -3.27
CA GLY A 188 -4.15 -5.20 -3.14
C GLY A 188 -5.28 -4.87 -2.17
N ALA A 189 -5.26 -3.67 -1.60
CA ALA A 189 -6.37 -3.15 -0.80
C ALA A 189 -6.42 -1.62 -0.84
N ALA A 190 -7.61 -1.07 -0.64
CA ALA A 190 -7.86 0.37 -0.52
C ALA A 190 -9.16 0.63 0.26
N LEU A 191 -9.34 1.87 0.72
CA LEU A 191 -10.50 2.31 1.50
C LEU A 191 -11.41 3.17 0.62
N ASP A 192 -12.73 3.07 0.77
CA ASP A 192 -13.69 4.01 0.19
C ASP A 192 -14.20 5.06 1.20
N GLY A 193 -14.83 6.14 0.70
CA GLY A 193 -15.39 7.22 1.51
C GLY A 193 -16.50 6.80 2.50
N GLN A 194 -17.03 5.57 2.37
CA GLN A 194 -18.00 4.99 3.30
C GLN A 194 -17.34 4.10 4.35
N GLN A 195 -16.01 4.12 4.44
CA GLN A 195 -15.20 3.26 5.29
C GLN A 195 -15.34 1.75 5.01
N ASN A 196 -15.77 1.36 3.80
CA ASN A 196 -15.63 -0.03 3.35
C ASN A 196 -14.21 -0.26 2.86
N VAL A 197 -13.70 -1.46 3.11
CA VAL A 197 -12.37 -1.86 2.64
C VAL A 197 -12.50 -2.76 1.43
N TRP A 198 -11.77 -2.43 0.38
CA TRP A 198 -11.71 -3.19 -0.84
C TRP A 198 -10.43 -4.01 -0.89
N PHE A 199 -10.50 -5.19 -1.50
CA PHE A 199 -9.36 -6.07 -1.73
C PHE A 199 -9.40 -6.64 -3.15
N THR A 200 -8.23 -7.00 -3.70
CA THR A 200 -8.13 -7.85 -4.89
C THR A 200 -7.46 -9.17 -4.56
N GLY A 201 -7.88 -10.27 -5.21
CA GLY A 201 -7.07 -11.49 -5.30
C GLY A 201 -6.03 -11.37 -6.42
N LEU A 202 -4.87 -12.02 -6.28
CA LEU A 202 -3.87 -12.04 -7.36
C LEU A 202 -4.45 -12.77 -8.57
N ARG A 203 -4.62 -12.06 -9.69
CA ARG A 203 -5.30 -12.53 -10.90
C ARG A 203 -6.71 -13.06 -10.60
N GLY A 204 -7.36 -12.52 -9.57
CA GLY A 204 -8.62 -13.00 -9.03
C GLY A 204 -9.72 -11.94 -9.05
N ALA A 205 -10.67 -12.08 -8.13
CA ALA A 205 -11.80 -11.17 -7.99
C ALA A 205 -11.44 -9.87 -7.25
N LEU A 206 -12.31 -8.88 -7.40
CA LEU A 206 -12.43 -7.71 -6.54
C LEU A 206 -13.39 -8.05 -5.39
N TYR A 207 -13.06 -7.65 -4.17
CA TYR A 207 -13.85 -7.86 -2.96
C TYR A 207 -14.12 -6.52 -2.28
N LYS A 208 -15.33 -6.34 -1.75
CA LYS A 208 -15.71 -5.22 -0.89
C LYS A 208 -16.13 -5.76 0.46
N ILE A 209 -15.54 -5.25 1.53
CA ILE A 209 -15.80 -5.60 2.92
C ILE A 209 -16.55 -4.46 3.60
N ASP A 210 -17.75 -4.74 4.11
CA ASP A 210 -18.41 -3.86 5.07
C ASP A 210 -17.70 -4.00 6.42
N THR A 211 -17.04 -2.92 6.86
CA THR A 211 -16.20 -2.95 8.06
C THR A 211 -16.98 -2.93 9.36
N GLN A 212 -18.27 -2.60 9.33
CA GLN A 212 -19.16 -2.60 10.48
C GLN A 212 -19.87 -3.95 10.60
N ALA A 213 -20.47 -4.42 9.51
CA ALA A 213 -21.21 -5.68 9.48
C ALA A 213 -20.29 -6.91 9.38
N LEU A 214 -19.01 -6.73 9.02
CA LEU A 214 -18.04 -7.81 8.77
C LEU A 214 -18.54 -8.81 7.71
N THR A 215 -19.19 -8.28 6.67
CA THR A 215 -19.68 -9.04 5.52
C THR A 215 -18.94 -8.64 4.25
N TYR A 216 -19.06 -9.43 3.19
CA TYR A 216 -18.41 -9.14 1.93
C TYR A 216 -19.27 -9.40 0.69
N GLN A 217 -18.92 -8.70 -0.38
CA GLN A 217 -19.34 -8.94 -1.74
C GLN A 217 -18.10 -9.11 -2.63
N PHE A 218 -18.26 -9.75 -3.79
CA PHE A 218 -17.16 -9.89 -4.74
C PHE A 218 -17.65 -9.92 -6.19
N TRP A 219 -16.76 -9.51 -7.09
CA TRP A 219 -17.00 -9.49 -8.52
C TRP A 219 -15.78 -10.04 -9.27
N THR A 220 -16.01 -10.97 -10.18
CA THR A 220 -14.95 -11.59 -11.00
C THR A 220 -14.46 -10.64 -12.08
N ALA A 221 -13.15 -10.69 -12.36
CA ALA A 221 -12.57 -9.93 -13.45
C ALA A 221 -13.26 -10.24 -14.80
N PRO A 222 -13.45 -9.25 -15.69
CA PRO A 222 -14.02 -9.51 -17.02
C PRO A 222 -13.10 -10.35 -17.90
N GLY A 223 -13.66 -11.41 -18.49
CA GLY A 223 -12.92 -12.31 -19.40
C GLY A 223 -11.71 -12.94 -18.74
N ASP A 224 -10.57 -12.94 -19.43
CA ASP A 224 -9.29 -13.50 -18.95
C ASP A 224 -8.41 -12.46 -18.24
N SER A 225 -9.00 -11.33 -17.81
CA SER A 225 -8.26 -10.25 -17.17
C SER A 225 -7.69 -10.68 -15.82
N GLN A 226 -6.46 -10.26 -15.54
CA GLN A 226 -5.69 -10.71 -14.38
C GLN A 226 -5.41 -9.55 -13.44
N PHE A 227 -6.36 -9.25 -12.56
CA PHE A 227 -6.23 -8.18 -11.57
C PHE A 227 -4.98 -8.31 -10.71
N TYR A 228 -4.39 -7.15 -10.37
CA TYR A 228 -3.15 -7.09 -9.64
C TYR A 228 -3.22 -6.05 -8.51
N GLY A 229 -2.87 -4.80 -8.79
CA GLY A 229 -2.97 -3.69 -7.85
C GLY A 229 -4.35 -3.06 -7.93
N MET A 230 -4.77 -2.40 -6.86
CA MET A 230 -6.03 -1.69 -6.83
C MET A 230 -5.94 -0.40 -6.05
N THR A 231 -6.88 0.50 -6.33
CA THR A 231 -7.12 1.73 -5.57
C THR A 231 -8.63 2.02 -5.60
N VAL A 232 -9.08 2.99 -4.80
CA VAL A 232 -10.44 3.53 -4.87
C VAL A 232 -10.31 5.02 -5.09
N ASP A 233 -11.09 5.57 -6.01
CA ASP A 233 -11.09 7.00 -6.24
C ASP A 233 -12.01 7.74 -5.25
N PRO A 234 -11.90 9.08 -5.14
CA PRO A 234 -12.77 9.88 -4.29
C PRO A 234 -14.27 9.65 -4.51
N GLU A 235 -14.74 9.29 -5.70
CA GLU A 235 -16.18 8.99 -5.95
C GLU A 235 -16.60 7.59 -5.48
N GLY A 236 -15.68 6.83 -4.87
CA GLY A 236 -15.93 5.49 -4.37
C GLY A 236 -15.87 4.40 -5.45
N ARG A 237 -15.36 4.69 -6.65
CA ARG A 237 -15.20 3.71 -7.72
C ARG A 237 -13.88 2.97 -7.52
N ALA A 238 -13.92 1.65 -7.55
CA ALA A 238 -12.72 0.84 -7.44
C ALA A 238 -12.01 0.77 -8.79
N TRP A 239 -10.68 0.84 -8.78
CA TRP A 239 -9.85 0.71 -9.97
C TRP A 239 -8.89 -0.45 -9.79
N THR A 240 -8.74 -1.28 -10.82
CA THR A 240 -7.82 -2.40 -10.80
C THR A 240 -6.88 -2.34 -11.99
N ALA A 241 -5.59 -2.34 -11.72
CA ALA A 241 -4.60 -2.67 -12.73
C ALA A 241 -4.66 -4.17 -13.03
N ALA A 242 -4.30 -4.55 -14.25
CA ALA A 242 -4.27 -5.93 -14.68
C ALA A 242 -2.89 -6.31 -15.26
N ASN A 243 -2.34 -7.44 -14.81
CA ASN A 243 -1.10 -8.00 -15.38
C ASN A 243 -1.33 -8.52 -16.80
N CYS A 244 -2.55 -8.93 -17.12
CA CYS A 244 -3.01 -9.22 -18.48
C CYS A 244 -4.42 -8.61 -18.61
N GLY A 245 -4.64 -7.83 -19.66
CA GLY A 245 -5.87 -7.06 -19.85
C GLY A 245 -5.67 -5.55 -19.59
N PRO A 246 -6.69 -4.72 -19.87
CA PRO A 246 -6.62 -3.29 -19.61
C PRO A 246 -6.71 -2.99 -18.10
N VAL A 247 -6.48 -1.72 -17.75
CA VAL A 247 -6.95 -1.20 -16.45
C VAL A 247 -8.48 -1.21 -16.46
N TYR A 248 -9.11 -1.51 -15.33
CA TYR A 248 -10.56 -1.45 -15.18
C TYR A 248 -10.99 -0.47 -14.11
N ARG A 249 -12.10 0.22 -14.38
CA ARG A 249 -12.90 0.95 -13.40
C ARG A 249 -14.14 0.13 -13.07
N PHE A 250 -14.44 -0.03 -11.79
CA PHE A 250 -15.65 -0.67 -11.29
C PHE A 250 -16.60 0.39 -10.76
N ASP A 251 -17.83 0.39 -11.28
CA ASP A 251 -18.91 1.22 -10.80
C ASP A 251 -19.72 0.46 -9.73
N PRO A 252 -19.68 0.87 -8.44
CA PRO A 252 -20.37 0.18 -7.37
C PRO A 252 -21.89 0.39 -7.39
N GLN A 253 -22.43 1.36 -8.14
CA GLN A 253 -23.89 1.55 -8.25
C GLN A 253 -24.51 0.55 -9.22
N ASN A 254 -23.82 0.31 -10.33
CA ASN A 254 -24.28 -0.59 -11.39
C ASN A 254 -23.65 -1.99 -11.32
N GLU A 255 -22.66 -2.17 -10.45
CA GLU A 255 -21.86 -3.39 -10.30
C GLU A 255 -21.18 -3.86 -11.59
N THR A 256 -20.68 -2.91 -12.39
CA THR A 256 -20.07 -3.19 -13.70
C THR A 256 -18.63 -2.75 -13.79
N PHE A 257 -17.81 -3.54 -14.49
CA PHE A 257 -16.46 -3.16 -14.90
C PHE A 257 -16.47 -2.50 -16.29
N ALA A 258 -15.81 -1.35 -16.40
CA ALA A 258 -15.51 -0.69 -17.66
C ALA A 258 -13.99 -0.73 -17.92
N PRO A 259 -13.53 -1.23 -19.09
CA PRO A 259 -12.12 -1.19 -19.44
C PRO A 259 -11.70 0.25 -19.76
N VAL A 260 -10.48 0.62 -19.37
CA VAL A 260 -9.88 1.90 -19.71
C VAL A 260 -9.36 1.85 -21.13
N THR A 261 -9.94 2.68 -22.01
CA THR A 261 -9.52 2.76 -23.41
C THR A 261 -8.08 3.27 -23.51
N GLY A 262 -7.25 2.64 -24.35
CA GLY A 262 -5.83 2.98 -24.52
C GLY A 262 -4.89 2.23 -23.58
N THR A 263 -5.41 1.36 -22.70
CA THR A 263 -4.60 0.52 -21.82
C THR A 263 -4.61 -0.95 -22.22
N GLU A 264 -5.18 -1.28 -23.38
CA GLU A 264 -5.28 -2.64 -23.90
C GLU A 264 -3.87 -3.21 -24.15
N GLY A 265 -3.59 -4.41 -23.60
CA GLY A 265 -2.32 -5.11 -23.81
C GLY A 265 -1.16 -4.69 -22.89
N GLY A 266 -1.37 -3.76 -21.96
CA GLY A 266 -0.37 -3.42 -20.96
C GLY A 266 -0.18 -4.49 -19.86
N CYS A 267 0.98 -4.47 -19.21
CA CYS A 267 1.25 -5.26 -18.01
C CYS A 267 1.24 -4.31 -16.80
N TRP A 268 0.04 -4.01 -16.32
CA TRP A 268 -0.19 -3.02 -15.28
C TRP A 268 -0.01 -3.62 -13.88
N ARG A 269 0.61 -2.86 -12.97
CA ARG A 269 0.96 -3.30 -11.62
C ARG A 269 0.27 -2.47 -10.54
N GLY A 270 0.99 -1.55 -9.90
CA GLY A 270 0.44 -0.62 -8.93
C GLY A 270 -0.41 0.45 -9.62
N ILE A 271 -1.43 0.92 -8.92
CA ILE A 271 -2.36 1.94 -9.40
C ILE A 271 -2.73 2.87 -8.25
N GLY A 272 -2.89 4.15 -8.53
CA GLY A 272 -3.29 5.16 -7.54
C GLY A 272 -4.11 6.28 -8.18
N ALA A 273 -5.14 6.76 -7.47
CA ALA A 273 -5.95 7.90 -7.87
C ALA A 273 -5.40 9.18 -7.24
N ASP A 274 -5.26 10.24 -8.05
CA ASP A 274 -4.87 11.56 -7.57
C ASP A 274 -6.10 12.43 -7.23
N THR A 275 -5.84 13.61 -6.68
CA THR A 275 -6.87 14.61 -6.34
C THR A 275 -7.28 15.49 -7.53
N MET A 276 -6.60 15.36 -8.67
CA MET A 276 -6.83 16.16 -9.88
C MET A 276 -7.71 15.44 -10.91
N GLY A 277 -8.41 14.38 -10.49
CA GLY A 277 -9.33 13.65 -11.35
C GLY A 277 -8.65 12.63 -12.27
N GLN A 278 -7.46 12.15 -11.90
CA GLN A 278 -6.70 11.20 -12.70
C GLN A 278 -6.36 9.93 -11.92
N VAL A 279 -6.07 8.89 -12.69
CA VAL A 279 -5.59 7.61 -12.19
C VAL A 279 -4.27 7.29 -12.87
N TRP A 280 -3.32 6.81 -12.08
CA TRP A 280 -1.96 6.52 -12.52
C TRP A 280 -1.67 5.04 -12.36
N ALA A 281 -1.23 4.37 -13.42
CA ALA A 281 -0.96 2.93 -13.42
C ALA A 281 0.47 2.63 -13.88
N ALA A 282 1.27 2.01 -13.02
CA ALA A 282 2.62 1.57 -13.36
C ALA A 282 2.57 0.39 -14.33
N SER A 283 3.44 0.41 -15.33
CA SER A 283 3.61 -0.68 -16.28
C SER A 283 5.01 -1.27 -16.17
N ASN A 284 5.06 -2.59 -16.05
CA ASN A 284 6.30 -3.35 -16.13
C ASN A 284 6.46 -4.16 -17.42
N GLY A 285 5.56 -3.92 -18.40
CA GLY A 285 5.73 -4.36 -19.78
C GLY A 285 6.47 -3.29 -20.57
N GLN A 286 5.75 -2.26 -21.02
CA GLN A 286 6.38 -1.01 -21.45
C GLN A 286 6.82 -0.25 -20.19
N CYS A 287 8.10 0.09 -20.08
CA CYS A 287 8.66 0.69 -18.86
C CYS A 287 8.15 2.13 -18.69
N GLY A 288 7.28 2.36 -17.68
CA GLY A 288 6.75 3.68 -17.38
C GLY A 288 5.45 3.67 -16.58
N VAL A 289 4.70 4.76 -16.69
CA VAL A 289 3.42 4.96 -16.00
C VAL A 289 2.38 5.56 -16.94
N SER A 290 1.16 5.03 -16.90
CA SER A 290 0.03 5.57 -17.65
C SER A 290 -0.72 6.59 -16.80
N GLN A 291 -1.03 7.74 -17.39
CA GLN A 291 -1.95 8.76 -16.88
C GLN A 291 -3.32 8.53 -17.52
N ILE A 292 -4.36 8.43 -16.70
CA ILE A 292 -5.71 8.05 -17.11
C ILE A 292 -6.70 9.10 -16.60
N ASP A 293 -7.60 9.55 -17.46
CA ASP A 293 -8.73 10.36 -17.07
C ASP A 293 -9.73 9.48 -16.32
N ARG A 294 -10.00 9.83 -15.07
CA ARG A 294 -10.84 9.04 -14.18
C ARG A 294 -12.31 9.04 -14.60
N GLU A 295 -12.80 10.13 -15.18
CA GLU A 295 -14.21 10.29 -15.55
C GLU A 295 -14.52 9.60 -16.87
N THR A 296 -13.70 9.81 -17.89
CA THR A 296 -13.90 9.20 -19.21
C THR A 296 -13.39 7.77 -19.29
N ALA A 297 -12.57 7.31 -18.32
CA ALA A 297 -11.88 6.03 -18.34
C ALA A 297 -11.06 5.85 -19.64
N THR A 298 -10.26 6.86 -19.98
CA THR A 298 -9.37 6.84 -21.16
C THR A 298 -7.95 7.20 -20.78
N GLN A 299 -6.96 6.49 -21.33
CA GLN A 299 -5.56 6.89 -21.21
C GLN A 299 -5.36 8.27 -21.85
N ILE A 300 -4.82 9.20 -21.06
CA ILE A 300 -4.41 10.53 -21.51
C ILE A 300 -3.04 10.41 -22.19
N GLN A 301 -2.07 9.84 -21.48
CA GLN A 301 -0.70 9.72 -21.94
C GLN A 301 0.03 8.57 -21.23
N PHE A 302 0.95 7.93 -21.94
CA PHE A 302 1.95 7.06 -21.33
C PHE A 302 3.26 7.83 -21.13
N HIS A 303 3.77 7.82 -19.90
CA HIS A 303 5.00 8.50 -19.49
C HIS A 303 6.13 7.49 -19.33
N THR A 304 7.12 7.56 -20.22
CA THR A 304 8.36 6.79 -20.06
C THR A 304 9.19 7.36 -18.91
N LEU A 305 9.89 6.45 -18.21
CA LEU A 305 10.85 6.79 -17.16
C LEU A 305 12.27 6.50 -17.70
N ASP A 306 13.25 7.31 -17.31
CA ASP A 306 14.65 7.11 -17.69
C ASP A 306 15.59 7.70 -16.61
N PRO A 307 16.25 6.86 -15.78
CA PRO A 307 16.37 5.40 -15.89
C PRO A 307 15.07 4.64 -15.55
N CYS A 308 14.91 3.45 -16.13
CA CYS A 308 13.78 2.58 -15.85
C CYS A 308 14.19 1.10 -15.84
N SER A 309 13.59 0.31 -14.95
CA SER A 309 13.78 -1.13 -14.85
C SER A 309 12.44 -1.85 -14.77
N THR A 310 11.71 -1.71 -13.66
CA THR A 310 10.44 -2.41 -13.44
C THR A 310 9.54 -1.57 -12.52
N PRO A 311 8.78 -0.60 -13.07
CA PRO A 311 7.77 0.14 -12.32
C PRO A 311 6.70 -0.79 -11.76
N VAL A 312 6.49 -0.76 -10.44
CA VAL A 312 5.59 -1.71 -9.75
C VAL A 312 4.56 -1.04 -8.85
N GLY A 313 4.85 0.12 -8.27
CA GLY A 313 3.98 0.80 -7.32
C GLY A 313 3.64 2.21 -7.77
N VAL A 314 2.43 2.66 -7.42
CA VAL A 314 1.98 4.05 -7.62
C VAL A 314 1.29 4.52 -6.36
N SER A 315 1.59 5.74 -5.91
CA SER A 315 0.90 6.43 -4.83
C SER A 315 0.91 7.94 -5.08
N VAL A 316 0.09 8.67 -4.35
CA VAL A 316 -0.02 10.14 -4.47
C VAL A 316 0.22 10.72 -3.09
N ASP A 317 1.12 11.69 -2.97
CA ASP A 317 1.37 12.35 -1.68
C ASP A 317 0.32 13.43 -1.39
N ILE A 318 0.38 13.99 -0.19
CA ILE A 318 -0.59 15.00 0.27
C ILE A 318 -0.50 16.34 -0.50
N GLU A 319 0.59 16.57 -1.22
CA GLU A 319 0.77 17.73 -2.10
C GLU A 319 0.25 17.46 -3.52
N GLY A 320 -0.19 16.23 -3.79
CA GLY A 320 -0.72 15.80 -5.09
C GLY A 320 0.34 15.28 -6.05
N TYR A 321 1.60 15.12 -5.64
CA TYR A 321 2.61 14.52 -6.51
C TYR A 321 2.44 13.01 -6.58
N VAL A 322 2.66 12.47 -7.78
CA VAL A 322 2.58 11.04 -8.04
C VAL A 322 3.96 10.43 -7.84
N TRP A 323 4.00 9.38 -7.03
CA TRP A 323 5.19 8.60 -6.73
C TRP A 323 5.12 7.22 -7.37
N ILE A 324 6.17 6.86 -8.09
CA ILE A 324 6.30 5.56 -8.74
C ILE A 324 7.52 4.85 -8.18
N VAL A 325 7.32 3.69 -7.56
CA VAL A 325 8.44 2.83 -7.15
C VAL A 325 8.81 1.94 -8.34
N ASP A 326 10.05 2.07 -8.77
CA ASP A 326 10.70 1.19 -9.72
C ASP A 326 11.53 0.16 -8.95
N GLN A 327 11.15 -1.10 -9.08
CA GLN A 327 11.71 -2.22 -8.32
C GLN A 327 13.23 -2.33 -8.46
N GLY A 328 13.81 -1.93 -9.59
CA GLY A 328 15.25 -2.10 -9.83
C GLY A 328 16.08 -0.83 -9.71
N GLN A 329 15.47 0.34 -9.43
CA GLN A 329 16.16 1.63 -9.53
C GLN A 329 15.92 2.57 -8.33
N GLY A 330 14.70 2.59 -7.77
CA GLY A 330 14.34 3.53 -6.72
C GLY A 330 12.93 4.11 -6.91
N ALA A 331 12.79 5.43 -6.78
CA ALA A 331 11.50 6.09 -6.86
C ALA A 331 11.52 7.31 -7.79
N TRP A 332 10.40 7.54 -8.46
CA TRP A 332 10.13 8.72 -9.28
C TRP A 332 9.07 9.58 -8.62
N LYS A 333 9.28 10.90 -8.61
CA LYS A 333 8.28 11.91 -8.27
C LYS A 333 7.84 12.62 -9.56
N ILE A 334 6.54 12.74 -9.77
CA ILE A 334 5.94 13.36 -10.95
C ILE A 334 4.91 14.39 -10.49
N ASP A 335 4.99 15.60 -11.03
CA ASP A 335 3.93 16.60 -10.93
C ASP A 335 2.84 16.29 -11.95
N PRO A 336 1.59 16.01 -11.55
CA PRO A 336 0.51 15.78 -12.51
C PRO A 336 0.22 16.99 -13.42
N ALA A 337 0.56 18.20 -13.00
CA ALA A 337 0.40 19.42 -13.79
C ALA A 337 1.55 19.63 -14.81
N ASP A 338 2.73 19.04 -14.56
CA ASP A 338 3.86 19.01 -15.48
C ASP A 338 4.54 17.62 -15.49
N PRO A 339 3.87 16.59 -16.04
CA PRO A 339 4.31 15.21 -15.89
C PRO A 339 5.59 14.87 -16.69
N ASN A 340 6.08 15.81 -17.49
CA ASN A 340 7.36 15.67 -18.18
C ASN A 340 8.55 16.05 -17.29
N ASN A 341 8.35 16.88 -16.26
CA ASN A 341 9.38 17.28 -15.31
C ASN A 341 9.44 16.32 -14.11
N LYS A 342 10.06 15.16 -14.33
CA LYS A 342 10.15 14.07 -13.36
C LYS A 342 11.41 14.17 -12.53
N GLN A 343 11.33 13.87 -11.24
CA GLN A 343 12.50 13.78 -10.36
C GLN A 343 12.75 12.32 -9.98
N PHE A 344 14.01 11.89 -10.00
CA PHE A 344 14.41 10.53 -9.66
C PHE A 344 15.21 10.50 -8.36
N LEU A 345 14.82 9.60 -7.47
CA LEU A 345 15.55 9.24 -6.27
C LEU A 345 16.10 7.81 -6.42
N PRO A 346 17.43 7.63 -6.55
CA PRO A 346 18.01 6.30 -6.50
C PRO A 346 17.88 5.72 -5.11
N ILE A 347 17.35 4.49 -5.03
CA ILE A 347 17.36 3.68 -3.81
C ILE A 347 17.98 2.35 -4.22
N ALA A 348 19.06 1.96 -3.55
CA ALA A 348 19.81 0.77 -3.95
C ALA A 348 18.99 -0.52 -3.75
N ASN A 349 19.21 -1.51 -4.63
CA ASN A 349 18.66 -2.87 -4.57
C ASN A 349 17.20 -3.03 -5.02
N ASN A 350 16.42 -3.91 -4.38
CA ASN A 350 15.14 -4.41 -4.89
C ASN A 350 13.93 -3.87 -4.11
N HIS A 351 13.04 -3.15 -4.81
CA HIS A 351 11.91 -2.42 -4.20
C HIS A 351 10.55 -2.88 -4.70
N TYR A 352 10.04 -4.01 -4.20
CA TYR A 352 8.72 -4.48 -4.59
C TYR A 352 7.59 -3.83 -3.77
N THR A 353 7.46 -2.50 -3.85
CA THR A 353 6.51 -1.70 -3.06
C THR A 353 5.29 -1.29 -3.86
N TYR A 354 4.09 -1.46 -3.31
CA TYR A 354 2.81 -0.89 -3.79
C TYR A 354 1.78 -0.90 -2.65
N SER A 355 0.55 -0.42 -2.91
CA SER A 355 -0.40 0.15 -1.94
C SER A 355 -0.07 1.60 -1.57
N ASP A 356 -0.79 2.17 -0.60
CA ASP A 356 -0.68 3.57 -0.20
C ASP A 356 0.60 3.85 0.60
N MET A 357 1.69 4.07 -0.12
CA MET A 357 3.03 4.31 0.43
C MET A 357 3.30 5.77 0.83
N THR A 358 2.30 6.65 0.69
CA THR A 358 2.42 8.09 1.01
C THR A 358 1.28 8.62 1.88
N GLY A 359 0.17 7.87 2.02
CA GLY A 359 -1.00 8.22 2.85
C GLY A 359 -2.05 9.03 2.10
N GLY A 360 -1.73 9.49 0.89
CA GLY A 360 -2.63 10.31 0.10
C GLY A 360 -3.84 9.54 -0.40
N GLN A 361 -3.76 8.24 -0.66
CA GLN A 361 -4.95 7.50 -1.12
C GLN A 361 -6.03 7.45 -0.04
N VAL A 362 -5.64 7.16 1.21
CA VAL A 362 -6.58 7.18 2.35
C VAL A 362 -6.98 8.62 2.69
N ALA A 363 -6.12 9.62 2.53
CA ALA A 363 -6.49 11.02 2.77
C ALA A 363 -7.49 11.55 1.71
N ASN A 364 -7.35 11.14 0.45
CA ASN A 364 -8.16 11.63 -0.67
C ASN A 364 -9.65 11.27 -0.55
N ILE A 365 -10.01 10.25 0.24
CA ILE A 365 -11.41 9.89 0.48
C ILE A 365 -12.08 10.76 1.57
N ILE A 366 -11.31 11.55 2.32
CA ILE A 366 -11.79 12.41 3.41
C ILE A 366 -12.17 13.80 2.88
N ILE A 367 -11.49 14.25 1.83
CA ILE A 367 -11.63 15.58 1.27
C ILE A 367 -12.84 15.57 0.31
N GLN A 368 -14.05 15.73 0.88
CA GLN A 368 -15.28 16.01 0.12
C GLN A 368 -16.05 17.18 0.70
#